data_AF-A0A6A5UZ32-F1
#
_entry.id   AF-A0A6A5UZ32-F1
#
_cell.length_a   1.000
_cell.length_b   1.000
_cell.length_c   1.000
_cell.angle_alpha   90.00
_cell.angle_beta   90.00
_cell.angle_gamma   90.00
#
_symmetry.space_group_name_H-M   'P 1'
#
loop_
_entity.id
_entity.type
_entity.pdbx_description
1 polymer ?
#
loop_
_entity_poly.entity_id
_entity_poly.type
_entity_poly.pdbx_seq_one_letter_code
_entity_poly.pdbx_strand_id
1 'polypeptide(L)'
;MIRVITKHDGEHGNDNVEIDHGDKHTIKHEHLTRHPNNENQHDEQSEYWIQRDLLRSSSSFFKAATKDKWDALRDSKHTVTITFDPVLSEAYIHWLHHCTICWLWDDDTVPDKDDYPYLAKLYVMGEDLMDTTFKNALLDTFSAVATSGYYYPTGEAVATIYSGTPANSAARRLLVDMCASRARDHPSWQDSFDNFPREALLDMLKETTQLREPSDDIPWQTEEEMKNTYHE
;
A
#
# COMPACT_ATOMS: atom_id res chain seq x y z
N MET A 1 -9.35 -19.62 -19.93
CA MET A 1 -8.85 -18.25 -19.67
C MET A 1 -10.00 -17.38 -19.22
N ILE A 2 -9.74 -16.40 -18.36
CA ILE A 2 -10.63 -15.28 -18.00
C ILE A 2 -9.95 -14.01 -18.50
N ARG A 3 -10.74 -13.12 -19.11
CA ARG A 3 -10.32 -11.78 -19.50
C ARG A 3 -10.52 -10.85 -18.31
N VAL A 4 -9.44 -10.28 -17.81
CA VAL A 4 -9.46 -9.25 -16.77
C VAL A 4 -9.25 -7.90 -17.44
N ILE A 5 -10.21 -7.00 -17.21
CA ILE A 5 -10.16 -5.62 -17.71
C ILE A 5 -9.86 -4.72 -16.53
N THR A 6 -8.79 -3.94 -16.61
CA THR A 6 -8.45 -2.95 -15.60
C THR A 6 -8.86 -1.58 -16.11
N LYS A 7 -9.56 -0.81 -15.26
CA LYS A 7 -9.95 0.57 -15.56
C LYS A 7 -9.27 1.50 -14.55
N HIS A 8 -8.79 2.63 -15.05
CA HIS A 8 -8.30 3.71 -14.22
C HIS A 8 -9.47 4.58 -13.74
N ASP A 9 -9.65 4.73 -12.44
CA ASP A 9 -10.57 5.74 -11.89
C ASP A 9 -9.89 7.10 -12.01
N GLY A 10 -10.32 7.88 -13.00
CA GLY A 10 -9.83 9.24 -13.20
C GLY A 10 -10.38 10.19 -12.14
N GLU A 11 -9.91 10.13 -10.89
CA GLU A 11 -10.06 11.22 -9.92
C GLU A 11 -9.10 11.10 -8.71
N HIS A 12 -8.06 11.96 -8.73
CA HIS A 12 -7.42 12.70 -7.62
C HIS A 12 -5.89 12.73 -7.74
N GLY A 13 -5.35 13.94 -7.95
CA GLY A 13 -3.98 14.27 -7.56
C GLY A 13 -3.10 14.82 -8.66
N ASN A 14 -3.28 16.12 -8.95
CA ASN A 14 -2.19 16.99 -9.36
C ASN A 14 -1.02 16.80 -8.37
N ASP A 15 0.19 16.54 -8.85
CA ASP A 15 1.42 17.19 -8.38
C ASP A 15 2.56 16.84 -9.35
N ASN A 16 2.94 17.85 -10.14
CA ASN A 16 4.15 17.83 -10.93
C ASN A 16 5.35 17.82 -9.97
N VAL A 17 6.09 16.71 -9.93
CA VAL A 17 7.49 16.72 -9.48
C VAL A 17 8.36 16.52 -10.71
N GLU A 18 8.82 17.64 -11.26
CA GLU A 18 9.83 17.68 -12.32
C GLU A 18 11.18 17.36 -11.67
N ILE A 19 11.69 16.14 -11.89
CA ILE A 19 13.08 15.78 -11.58
C ILE A 19 13.83 15.63 -12.89
N ASP A 20 14.50 16.72 -13.29
CA ASP A 20 15.52 16.77 -14.32
C ASP A 20 16.72 15.93 -13.91
N HIS A 21 16.99 14.80 -14.56
CA HIS A 21 18.33 14.23 -14.68
C HIS A 21 18.56 13.70 -16.11
N GLY A 22 19.58 14.27 -16.75
CA GLY A 22 19.87 14.11 -18.16
C GLY A 22 20.39 12.74 -18.62
N ASP A 23 20.06 12.50 -19.90
CA ASP A 23 20.77 11.78 -20.95
C ASP A 23 21.14 10.28 -20.81
N LYS A 24 20.34 9.50 -21.55
CA LYS A 24 20.67 8.42 -22.51
C LYS A 24 21.41 7.18 -22.01
N HIS A 25 20.69 6.06 -21.97
CA HIS A 25 21.08 4.86 -22.72
C HIS A 25 19.85 4.06 -23.20
N THR A 26 19.76 3.86 -24.51
CA THR A 26 18.74 3.03 -25.16
C THR A 26 19.17 1.56 -25.10
N ILE A 27 18.42 0.71 -24.40
CA ILE A 27 18.53 -0.75 -24.54
C ILE A 27 17.16 -1.30 -24.86
N LYS A 28 17.06 -2.00 -26.00
CA LYS A 28 15.84 -2.63 -26.50
C LYS A 28 15.65 -3.96 -25.78
N HIS A 29 14.49 -4.15 -25.16
CA HIS A 29 14.02 -5.48 -24.77
C HIS A 29 12.72 -5.82 -25.51
N GLU A 30 12.85 -6.73 -26.48
CA GLU A 30 11.77 -7.39 -27.19
C GLU A 30 11.31 -8.61 -26.38
N HIS A 31 10.10 -8.57 -25.79
CA HIS A 31 9.08 -9.64 -25.76
C HIS A 31 7.95 -9.37 -24.74
N LEU A 32 7.30 -8.22 -24.85
CA LEU A 32 5.84 -8.14 -24.75
C LEU A 32 5.41 -7.30 -25.96
N THR A 33 4.75 -7.90 -26.94
CA THR A 33 4.29 -7.18 -28.13
C THR A 33 3.19 -6.19 -27.76
N ARG A 34 3.59 -4.98 -27.39
CA ARG A 34 2.75 -3.78 -27.43
C ARG A 34 2.63 -3.39 -28.91
N HIS A 35 1.46 -3.57 -29.50
CA HIS A 35 1.16 -2.98 -30.81
C HIS A 35 1.13 -1.46 -30.66
N PRO A 36 1.93 -0.68 -31.43
CA PRO A 36 1.89 0.77 -31.34
C PRO A 36 0.85 1.31 -32.32
N ASN A 37 -0.16 2.00 -31.79
CA ASN A 37 -0.82 3.19 -32.37
C ASN A 37 -2.10 3.45 -31.57
N ASN A 38 -2.18 4.57 -30.85
CA ASN A 38 -2.76 5.80 -31.38
C ASN A 38 -2.78 6.86 -30.26
N GLU A 39 -2.34 8.07 -30.59
CA GLU A 39 -2.53 9.26 -29.76
C GLU A 39 -4.03 9.49 -29.55
N ASN A 40 -4.53 9.16 -28.36
CA ASN A 40 -5.80 9.64 -27.83
C ASN A 40 -5.73 9.56 -26.31
N GLN A 41 -5.69 10.72 -25.64
CA GLN A 41 -5.99 10.84 -24.22
C GLN A 41 -7.46 10.45 -23.99
N HIS A 42 -7.71 9.17 -23.73
CA HIS A 42 -9.02 8.63 -23.34
C HIS A 42 -8.79 7.30 -22.62
N ASP A 43 -9.20 7.23 -21.35
CA ASP A 43 -9.40 6.01 -20.56
C ASP A 43 -8.40 4.87 -20.83
N GLU A 44 -7.22 4.91 -20.20
CA GLU A 44 -6.27 3.79 -20.26
C GLU A 44 -6.90 2.54 -19.63
N GLN A 45 -7.43 1.69 -20.50
CA GLN A 45 -7.95 0.36 -20.17
C GLN A 45 -6.92 -0.68 -20.62
N SER A 46 -6.46 -1.51 -19.69
CA SER A 46 -5.57 -2.64 -19.99
C SER A 46 -6.34 -3.95 -19.90
N GLU A 47 -5.96 -4.91 -20.75
CA GLU A 47 -6.62 -6.21 -20.83
C GLU A 47 -5.62 -7.34 -20.66
N TYR A 48 -5.95 -8.28 -19.78
CA TYR A 48 -5.09 -9.41 -19.45
C TYR A 48 -5.86 -10.72 -19.55
N TRP A 49 -5.19 -11.74 -20.09
CA TRP A 49 -5.76 -13.08 -20.24
C TRP A 49 -5.11 -14.02 -19.24
N ILE A 50 -5.85 -14.37 -18.19
CA ILE A 50 -5.32 -15.12 -17.05
C ILE A 50 -6.01 -16.48 -16.96
N GLN A 51 -5.28 -17.50 -16.49
CA GLN A 51 -5.86 -18.82 -16.25
C GLN A 51 -6.91 -18.75 -15.13
N ARG A 52 -8.07 -19.34 -15.36
CA ARG A 52 -9.20 -19.28 -14.42
C ARG A 52 -8.83 -19.86 -13.06
N ASP A 53 -8.15 -21.01 -13.06
CA ASP A 53 -7.82 -21.70 -11.81
C ASP A 53 -6.77 -20.93 -11.02
N LEU A 54 -5.85 -20.24 -11.69
CA LEU A 54 -4.86 -19.35 -11.06
C LEU A 54 -5.56 -18.23 -10.27
N LEU A 55 -6.43 -17.45 -10.93
CA LEU A 55 -7.21 -16.38 -10.29
C LEU A 55 -8.02 -16.88 -9.08
N ARG A 56 -8.73 -18.00 -9.25
CA ARG A 56 -9.62 -18.55 -8.22
C ARG A 56 -8.87 -19.17 -7.05
N SER A 57 -7.64 -19.64 -7.28
CA SER A 57 -6.79 -20.20 -6.24
C SER A 57 -6.21 -19.12 -5.33
N SER A 58 -5.91 -17.95 -5.89
CA SER A 58 -5.34 -16.82 -5.15
C SER A 58 -6.41 -16.03 -4.38
N SER A 59 -7.52 -15.70 -5.05
CA SER A 59 -8.47 -14.69 -4.56
C SER A 59 -9.89 -15.22 -4.38
N SER A 60 -10.47 -14.95 -3.20
CA SER A 60 -11.86 -15.26 -2.91
C SER A 60 -12.83 -14.40 -3.74
N PHE A 61 -12.45 -13.16 -4.05
CA PHE A 61 -13.18 -12.29 -4.97
C PHE A 61 -13.29 -12.95 -6.34
N PHE A 62 -12.19 -13.36 -6.96
CA PHE A 62 -12.23 -13.98 -8.29
C PHE A 62 -12.95 -15.33 -8.26
N LYS A 63 -12.80 -16.12 -7.18
CA LYS A 63 -13.59 -17.35 -6.98
C LYS A 63 -15.10 -17.09 -6.96
N ALA A 64 -15.53 -15.97 -6.39
CA ALA A 64 -16.93 -15.55 -6.42
C ALA A 64 -17.33 -14.96 -7.78
N ALA A 65 -16.52 -14.07 -8.33
CA ALA A 65 -16.78 -13.33 -9.56
C ALA A 65 -16.80 -14.24 -10.80
N THR A 66 -16.07 -15.35 -10.82
CA THR A 66 -16.04 -16.26 -11.98
C THR A 66 -17.02 -17.44 -11.86
N LYS A 67 -18.03 -17.39 -10.98
CA LYS A 67 -19.06 -18.44 -10.92
C LYS A 67 -19.95 -18.37 -12.17
N ASP A 68 -20.31 -19.52 -12.73
CA ASP A 68 -21.08 -19.62 -13.98
C ASP A 68 -22.39 -18.83 -13.96
N LYS A 69 -23.08 -18.80 -12.80
CA LYS A 69 -24.32 -18.03 -12.63
C LYS A 69 -24.14 -16.53 -12.83
N TRP A 70 -22.97 -15.99 -12.50
CA TRP A 70 -22.66 -14.58 -12.71
C TRP A 70 -22.15 -14.34 -14.13
N ASP A 71 -21.39 -15.29 -14.66
CA ASP A 71 -20.86 -15.23 -16.02
C ASP A 71 -21.99 -15.22 -17.08
N ALA A 72 -23.07 -15.96 -16.82
CA ALA A 72 -24.25 -15.99 -17.68
C ALA A 72 -25.03 -14.67 -17.72
N LEU A 73 -24.84 -13.79 -16.73
CA LEU A 73 -25.51 -12.49 -16.62
C LEU A 73 -24.67 -11.34 -17.19
N ARG A 74 -23.42 -11.59 -17.62
CA ARG A 74 -22.54 -10.57 -18.18
C ARG A 74 -22.73 -10.45 -19.68
N ASP A 75 -22.60 -9.21 -20.19
CA ASP A 75 -22.59 -8.91 -21.62
C ASP A 75 -21.44 -9.65 -22.35
N SER A 76 -20.30 -9.80 -21.66
CA SER A 76 -19.15 -10.57 -22.14
C SER A 76 -18.86 -11.73 -21.20
N LYS A 77 -19.04 -12.96 -21.71
CA LYS A 77 -18.68 -14.19 -20.99
C LYS A 77 -17.18 -14.22 -20.70
N HIS A 78 -16.84 -14.82 -19.56
CA HIS A 78 -15.48 -15.01 -19.08
C HIS A 78 -14.70 -13.71 -18.88
N THR A 79 -15.41 -12.60 -18.64
CA THR A 79 -14.81 -11.29 -18.41
C THR A 79 -15.07 -10.83 -16.98
N VAL A 80 -14.05 -10.29 -16.31
CA VAL A 80 -14.17 -9.61 -15.02
C VAL A 80 -13.51 -8.24 -15.15
N THR A 81 -14.23 -7.19 -14.77
CA THR A 81 -13.68 -5.83 -14.70
C THR A 81 -13.28 -5.53 -13.27
N ILE A 82 -12.06 -5.03 -13.10
CA ILE A 82 -11.55 -4.47 -11.84
C ILE A 82 -11.13 -3.03 -12.10
N THR A 83 -11.14 -2.22 -11.05
CA THR A 83 -10.83 -0.81 -11.15
C THR A 83 -9.70 -0.49 -10.20
N PHE A 84 -8.50 -0.36 -10.76
CA PHE A 84 -7.26 -0.08 -10.05
C PHE A 84 -6.32 0.66 -11.00
N ASP A 85 -5.35 1.38 -10.44
CA ASP A 85 -4.23 1.92 -11.19
C ASP A 85 -3.56 0.82 -12.05
N PRO A 86 -3.22 1.09 -13.32
CA PRO A 86 -2.48 0.17 -14.19
C PRO A 86 -1.25 -0.45 -13.53
N VAL A 87 -0.48 0.34 -12.78
CA VAL A 87 0.73 -0.12 -12.09
C VAL A 87 0.40 -1.18 -11.05
N LEU A 88 -0.62 -0.94 -10.23
CA LEU A 88 -1.06 -1.89 -9.19
C LEU A 88 -1.61 -3.17 -9.83
N SER A 89 -2.32 -3.01 -10.95
CA SER A 89 -2.84 -4.12 -11.73
C SER A 89 -1.73 -5.03 -12.26
N GLU A 90 -0.69 -4.44 -12.86
CA GLU A 90 0.47 -5.17 -13.36
C GLU A 90 1.21 -5.89 -12.24
N ALA A 91 1.40 -5.23 -11.09
CA ALA A 91 2.03 -5.83 -9.92
C ALA A 91 1.24 -7.04 -9.38
N TYR A 92 -0.09 -6.95 -9.34
CA TYR A 92 -0.91 -8.09 -8.91
C TYR A 92 -0.89 -9.24 -9.93
N ILE A 93 -0.85 -8.93 -11.23
CA ILE A 93 -0.72 -9.96 -12.27
C ILE A 93 0.63 -10.67 -12.18
N HIS A 94 1.70 -9.92 -11.94
CA HIS A 94 3.01 -10.49 -11.65
C HIS A 94 2.95 -11.42 -10.44
N TRP A 95 2.33 -10.98 -9.35
CA TRP A 95 2.09 -11.80 -8.16
C TRP A 95 1.38 -13.11 -8.51
N LEU A 96 0.30 -13.07 -9.30
CA LEU A 96 -0.44 -14.27 -9.69
C LEU A 96 0.45 -15.28 -10.43
N HIS A 97 1.40 -14.81 -11.24
CA HIS A 97 2.26 -15.67 -12.03
C HIS A 97 3.51 -16.18 -11.28
N HIS A 98 4.07 -15.35 -10.39
CA HIS A 98 5.40 -15.58 -9.81
C HIS A 98 5.39 -15.76 -8.29
N CYS A 99 4.29 -15.44 -7.62
CA CYS A 99 4.20 -15.40 -6.16
C CYS A 99 5.29 -14.52 -5.52
N THR A 100 5.65 -13.44 -6.19
CA THR A 100 6.62 -12.42 -5.74
C THR A 100 6.02 -11.03 -5.89
N ILE A 101 6.41 -10.08 -5.05
CA ILE A 101 6.01 -8.67 -5.19
C ILE A 101 6.86 -8.04 -6.30
N CYS A 102 6.21 -7.43 -7.29
CA CYS A 102 6.88 -6.65 -8.33
C CYS A 102 7.19 -5.25 -7.80
N TRP A 103 8.39 -4.76 -8.05
CA TRP A 103 8.86 -3.45 -7.59
C TRP A 103 8.74 -2.42 -8.71
N LEU A 104 8.51 -1.17 -8.35
CA LEU A 104 8.40 -0.05 -9.29
C LEU A 104 9.74 0.35 -9.93
N TRP A 105 10.85 -0.09 -9.34
CA TRP A 105 12.21 0.29 -9.70
C TRP A 105 12.99 -1.00 -10.07
N ASP A 106 13.94 -0.87 -11.00
CA ASP A 106 14.62 -1.98 -11.70
C ASP A 106 15.22 -3.07 -10.78
N ASP A 107 15.36 -4.28 -11.34
CA ASP A 107 15.27 -5.65 -10.77
C ASP A 107 16.27 -6.07 -9.65
N ASP A 108 16.93 -5.14 -8.93
CA ASP A 108 17.96 -5.47 -7.93
C ASP A 108 17.90 -4.65 -6.62
N THR A 109 16.95 -3.73 -6.45
CA THR A 109 16.89 -2.91 -5.23
C THR A 109 16.14 -3.63 -4.10
N VAL A 110 16.84 -3.83 -2.98
CA VAL A 110 16.22 -4.21 -1.71
C VAL A 110 15.18 -3.14 -1.36
N PRO A 111 13.95 -3.52 -1.01
CA PRO A 111 12.89 -2.58 -0.65
C PRO A 111 13.33 -1.62 0.45
N ASP A 112 13.01 -0.33 0.30
CA ASP A 112 13.34 0.73 1.26
C ASP A 112 12.09 1.46 1.75
N LYS A 113 12.25 2.39 2.70
CA LYS A 113 11.20 3.21 3.31
C LYS A 113 10.33 3.95 2.27
N ASP A 114 10.89 4.27 1.11
CA ASP A 114 10.20 5.02 0.07
C ASP A 114 9.18 4.13 -0.69
N ASP A 115 9.22 2.81 -0.50
CA ASP A 115 8.27 1.86 -1.08
C ASP A 115 6.99 1.70 -0.24
N TYR A 116 6.95 2.20 1.00
CA TYR A 116 5.79 2.02 1.88
C TYR A 116 4.46 2.53 1.29
N PRO A 117 4.38 3.68 0.59
CA PRO A 117 3.14 4.12 -0.05
C PRO A 117 2.66 3.14 -1.13
N TYR A 118 3.57 2.59 -1.94
CA TYR A 118 3.25 1.60 -2.96
C TYR A 118 2.76 0.28 -2.33
N LEU A 119 3.48 -0.22 -1.32
CA LEU A 119 3.08 -1.41 -0.58
C LEU A 119 1.70 -1.23 0.10
N ALA A 120 1.40 -0.03 0.62
CA ALA A 120 0.10 0.28 1.20
C ALA A 120 -1.03 0.22 0.17
N LYS A 121 -0.82 0.79 -1.03
CA LYS A 121 -1.79 0.74 -2.14
C LYS A 121 -2.03 -0.69 -2.61
N LEU A 122 -0.98 -1.51 -2.74
CA LEU A 122 -1.12 -2.93 -3.06
C LEU A 122 -1.87 -3.70 -1.96
N TYR A 123 -1.66 -3.37 -0.69
CA TYR A 123 -2.36 -4.04 0.40
C TYR A 123 -3.86 -3.75 0.36
N VAL A 124 -4.24 -2.48 0.12
CA VAL A 124 -5.64 -2.08 -0.07
C VAL A 124 -6.27 -2.81 -1.26
N MET A 125 -5.57 -2.88 -2.40
CA MET A 125 -6.01 -3.69 -3.54
C MET A 125 -6.20 -5.18 -3.16
N GLY A 126 -5.31 -5.74 -2.34
CA GLY A 126 -5.45 -7.09 -1.80
C GLY A 126 -6.67 -7.27 -0.88
N GLU A 127 -7.11 -6.22 -0.17
CA GLU A 127 -8.35 -6.23 0.61
C GLU A 127 -9.57 -6.31 -0.31
N ASP A 128 -9.63 -5.47 -1.34
CA ASP A 128 -10.72 -5.46 -2.33
C ASP A 128 -10.82 -6.77 -3.10
N LEU A 129 -9.65 -7.34 -3.46
CA LEU A 129 -9.56 -8.63 -4.12
C LEU A 129 -9.70 -9.82 -3.17
N MET A 130 -9.83 -9.60 -1.86
CA MET A 130 -9.94 -10.66 -0.85
C MET A 130 -8.86 -11.74 -1.02
N ASP A 131 -7.63 -11.33 -1.32
CA ASP A 131 -6.48 -12.21 -1.55
C ASP A 131 -5.61 -12.24 -0.28
N THR A 132 -5.82 -13.26 0.55
CA THR A 132 -5.16 -13.34 1.86
C THR A 132 -3.67 -13.65 1.71
N THR A 133 -3.29 -14.48 0.74
CA THR A 133 -1.88 -14.85 0.53
C THR A 133 -1.09 -13.64 0.06
N PHE A 134 -1.64 -12.87 -0.88
CA PHE A 134 -1.04 -11.62 -1.36
C PHE A 134 -0.86 -10.61 -0.22
N LYS A 135 -1.93 -10.36 0.56
CA LYS A 135 -1.86 -9.45 1.71
C LYS A 135 -0.83 -9.86 2.74
N ASN A 136 -0.71 -11.15 3.04
CA ASN A 136 0.28 -11.65 3.98
C ASN A 136 1.71 -11.41 3.46
N ALA A 137 1.97 -11.68 2.18
CA ALA A 137 3.27 -11.41 1.56
C ALA A 137 3.65 -9.92 1.64
N LEU A 138 2.67 -9.02 1.50
CA LEU A 138 2.90 -7.58 1.69
C LEU A 138 3.23 -7.24 3.15
N LEU A 139 2.55 -7.81 4.14
CA LEU A 139 2.87 -7.60 5.57
C LEU A 139 4.27 -8.10 5.94
N ASP A 140 4.67 -9.25 5.39
CA ASP A 140 6.02 -9.79 5.54
C ASP A 140 7.04 -8.81 4.96
N THR A 141 6.71 -8.21 3.82
CA THR A 141 7.54 -7.21 3.14
C THR A 141 7.65 -5.91 3.94
N PHE A 142 6.53 -5.38 4.48
CA PHE A 142 6.53 -4.25 5.42
C PHE A 142 7.47 -4.51 6.60
N SER A 143 7.41 -5.72 7.17
CA SER A 143 8.24 -6.13 8.31
C SER A 143 9.72 -6.24 7.93
N ALA A 144 10.03 -6.74 6.73
CA ALA A 144 11.39 -6.82 6.23
C ALA A 144 12.01 -5.43 6.04
N VAL A 145 11.30 -4.48 5.42
CA VAL A 145 11.75 -3.09 5.27
C VAL A 145 12.00 -2.44 6.64
N ALA A 146 11.07 -2.65 7.59
CA ALA A 146 11.19 -2.04 8.91
C ALA A 146 12.39 -2.57 9.72
N THR A 147 12.72 -3.85 9.53
CA THR A 147 13.83 -4.50 10.24
C THR A 147 15.19 -4.24 9.59
N SER A 148 15.25 -4.04 8.28
CA SER A 148 16.50 -3.80 7.55
C SER A 148 17.03 -2.36 7.74
N GLY A 149 16.15 -1.36 7.68
CA GLY A 149 16.53 0.05 7.66
C GLY A 149 16.27 0.85 8.95
N TYR A 150 15.64 0.22 9.96
CA TYR A 150 15.09 0.93 11.13
C TYR A 150 14.06 2.02 10.78
N TYR A 151 13.45 1.93 9.59
CA TYR A 151 12.39 2.83 9.14
C TYR A 151 11.02 2.26 9.47
N TYR A 152 10.02 3.10 9.62
CA TYR A 152 8.63 2.69 9.84
C TYR A 152 7.73 3.46 8.88
N PRO A 153 6.56 2.92 8.50
CA PRO A 153 5.67 3.62 7.58
C PRO A 153 5.14 4.91 8.22
N THR A 154 5.23 6.00 7.48
CA THR A 154 4.68 7.32 7.88
C THR A 154 3.85 7.93 6.75
N GLY A 155 3.23 9.09 7.02
CA GLY A 155 2.52 9.91 6.04
C GLY A 155 1.51 9.14 5.19
N GLU A 156 1.72 9.18 3.87
CA GLU A 156 0.83 8.59 2.85
C GLU A 156 0.54 7.11 3.11
N ALA A 157 1.53 6.30 3.44
CA ALA A 157 1.33 4.86 3.64
C ALA A 157 0.31 4.56 4.76
N VAL A 158 0.42 5.29 5.88
CA VAL A 158 -0.53 5.17 6.99
C VAL A 158 -1.91 5.67 6.57
N ALA A 159 -1.98 6.80 5.88
CA ALA A 159 -3.23 7.35 5.37
C ALA A 159 -3.95 6.37 4.44
N THR A 160 -3.24 5.78 3.48
CA THR A 160 -3.76 4.78 2.53
C THR A 160 -4.30 3.53 3.25
N ILE A 161 -3.56 2.99 4.22
CA ILE A 161 -4.03 1.81 4.96
C ILE A 161 -5.30 2.14 5.77
N TYR A 162 -5.35 3.29 6.44
CA TYR A 162 -6.53 3.65 7.23
C TYR A 162 -7.73 4.03 6.36
N SER A 163 -7.54 4.63 5.19
CA SER A 163 -8.66 4.93 4.30
C SER A 163 -9.21 3.68 3.59
N GLY A 164 -8.33 2.75 3.20
CA GLY A 164 -8.67 1.60 2.36
C GLY A 164 -8.92 0.28 3.09
N THR A 165 -8.85 0.23 4.42
CA THR A 165 -9.01 -1.03 5.18
C THR A 165 -9.96 -0.90 6.35
N PRO A 166 -10.67 -1.97 6.78
CA PRO A 166 -11.54 -1.92 7.95
C PRO A 166 -10.75 -1.78 9.27
N ALA A 167 -11.41 -1.34 10.34
CA ALA A 167 -10.79 -1.12 11.64
C ALA A 167 -10.07 -2.35 12.23
N ASN A 168 -10.50 -3.56 11.88
CA ASN A 168 -9.86 -4.82 12.31
C ASN A 168 -8.79 -5.34 11.33
N SER A 169 -8.33 -4.51 10.39
CA SER A 169 -7.29 -4.86 9.42
C SER A 169 -5.97 -5.26 10.11
N ALA A 170 -5.30 -6.28 9.55
CA ALA A 170 -3.99 -6.70 10.01
C ALA A 170 -2.91 -5.65 9.73
N ALA A 171 -2.99 -4.96 8.58
CA ALA A 171 -2.07 -3.87 8.28
C ALA A 171 -2.15 -2.73 9.30
N ARG A 172 -3.37 -2.32 9.71
CA ARG A 172 -3.53 -1.29 10.75
C ARG A 172 -2.85 -1.69 12.05
N ARG A 173 -3.01 -2.93 12.50
CA ARG A 173 -2.33 -3.45 13.70
C ARG A 173 -0.81 -3.42 13.54
N LEU A 174 -0.28 -3.94 12.43
CA LEU A 174 1.16 -3.95 12.17
C LEU A 174 1.74 -2.53 12.19
N LEU A 175 1.07 -1.56 11.55
CA LEU A 175 1.48 -0.17 11.56
C LEU A 175 1.50 0.42 12.97
N VAL A 176 0.47 0.14 13.77
CA VAL A 176 0.38 0.60 15.16
C VAL A 176 1.51 0.00 16.00
N ASP A 177 1.79 -1.30 15.87
CA ASP A 177 2.88 -1.98 16.59
C ASP A 177 4.25 -1.40 16.22
N MET A 178 4.52 -1.23 14.92
CA MET A 178 5.76 -0.64 14.42
C MET A 178 5.94 0.79 14.92
N CYS A 179 4.88 1.60 14.84
CA CYS A 179 4.91 2.99 15.26
C CYS A 179 5.08 3.11 16.78
N ALA A 180 4.24 2.47 17.58
CA ALA A 180 4.27 2.60 19.04
C ALA A 180 5.59 2.10 19.65
N SER A 181 6.15 1.01 19.10
CA SER A 181 7.45 0.47 19.55
C SER A 181 8.65 1.35 19.20
N ARG A 182 8.52 2.22 18.20
CA ARG A 182 9.61 3.10 17.70
C ARG A 182 9.39 4.57 18.02
N ALA A 183 8.24 4.92 18.57
CA ALA A 183 7.91 6.28 18.95
C ALA A 183 8.98 6.81 19.92
N ARG A 184 9.57 7.97 19.59
CA ARG A 184 10.55 8.66 20.42
C ARG A 184 10.56 10.15 20.07
N ASP A 185 11.14 10.95 20.95
CA ASP A 185 11.34 12.38 20.70
C ASP A 185 12.41 12.59 19.62
N HIS A 186 11.98 12.66 18.35
CA HIS A 186 12.84 12.85 17.19
C HIS A 186 12.09 13.63 16.09
N PRO A 187 12.72 14.57 15.37
CA PRO A 187 12.04 15.40 14.36
C PRO A 187 11.28 14.60 13.29
N SER A 188 11.85 13.48 12.82
CA SER A 188 11.18 12.60 11.83
C SER A 188 9.81 12.07 12.26
N TRP A 189 9.58 11.98 13.58
CA TRP A 189 8.28 11.62 14.16
C TRP A 189 7.35 12.81 14.20
N GLN A 190 7.83 13.94 14.70
CA GLN A 190 7.03 15.15 14.91
C GLN A 190 6.50 15.70 13.59
N ASP A 191 7.34 15.75 12.55
CA ASP A 191 6.97 16.26 11.23
C ASP A 191 5.93 15.38 10.51
N SER A 192 5.79 14.12 10.91
CA SER A 192 4.85 13.17 10.29
C SER A 192 3.46 13.17 10.95
N PHE A 193 3.32 13.69 12.17
CA PHE A 193 2.06 13.57 12.92
C PHE A 193 0.90 14.32 12.28
N ASP A 194 1.16 15.48 11.70
CA ASP A 194 0.12 16.28 11.03
C ASP A 194 -0.44 15.56 9.78
N ASN A 195 0.31 14.62 9.23
CA ASN A 195 -0.08 13.84 8.06
C ASN A 195 -0.79 12.52 8.41
N PHE A 196 -0.93 12.19 9.70
CA PHE A 196 -1.62 10.98 10.11
C PHE A 196 -3.13 11.16 10.23
N PRO A 197 -3.92 10.18 9.76
CA PRO A 197 -5.34 10.13 10.08
C PRO A 197 -5.54 10.16 11.59
N ARG A 198 -6.54 10.92 12.04
CA ARG A 198 -6.88 11.05 13.47
C ARG A 198 -7.09 9.69 14.15
N GLU A 199 -7.69 8.73 13.44
CA GLU A 199 -7.89 7.36 13.94
C GLU A 199 -6.54 6.65 14.18
N ALA A 200 -5.59 6.81 13.25
CA ALA A 200 -4.26 6.22 13.38
C ALA A 200 -3.50 6.77 14.58
N LEU A 201 -3.53 8.10 14.77
CA LEU A 201 -2.93 8.75 15.95
C LEU A 201 -3.52 8.21 17.26
N LEU A 202 -4.84 8.02 17.31
CA LEU A 202 -5.51 7.52 18.50
C LEU A 202 -5.08 6.08 18.83
N ASP A 203 -5.01 5.21 17.82
CA ASP A 203 -4.63 3.81 18.04
C ASP A 203 -3.14 3.67 18.39
N MET A 204 -2.27 4.44 17.73
CA MET A 204 -0.85 4.53 18.09
C MET A 204 -0.65 5.03 19.53
N LEU A 205 -1.41 6.04 19.96
CA LEU A 205 -1.33 6.55 21.33
C LEU A 205 -1.74 5.49 22.36
N LYS A 206 -2.87 4.80 22.14
CA LYS A 206 -3.30 3.69 23.02
C LYS A 206 -2.24 2.62 23.12
N GLU A 207 -1.63 2.22 22.00
CA GLU A 207 -0.60 1.19 22.01
C GLU A 207 0.68 1.68 22.70
N THR A 208 1.08 2.93 22.45
CA THR A 208 2.23 3.55 23.12
C THR A 208 2.07 3.56 24.64
N THR A 209 0.85 3.81 25.16
CA THR A 209 0.58 3.77 26.61
C THR A 209 0.64 2.36 27.21
N GLN A 210 0.47 1.32 26.41
CA GLN A 210 0.62 -0.07 26.86
C GLN A 210 2.09 -0.50 26.87
N LEU A 211 2.90 0.03 25.96
CA LEU A 211 4.31 -0.33 25.80
C LEU A 211 5.26 0.49 26.67
N ARG A 212 4.93 1.76 26.98
CA ARG A 212 5.82 2.65 27.73
C ARG A 212 5.52 2.61 29.22
N GLU A 213 6.59 2.51 30.02
CA GLU A 213 6.49 2.69 31.47
C GLU A 213 6.17 4.16 31.79
N PRO A 214 5.36 4.42 32.84
CA PRO A 214 5.16 5.76 33.35
C PRO A 214 6.49 6.40 33.74
N SER A 215 6.66 7.69 33.43
CA SER A 215 7.80 8.45 33.95
C SER A 215 7.57 8.74 35.44
N ASP A 216 8.59 8.50 36.26
CA ASP A 216 8.64 8.99 37.64
C ASP A 216 8.93 10.50 37.71
N ASP A 217 9.49 11.07 36.64
CA ASP A 217 9.75 12.50 36.49
C ASP A 217 8.47 13.19 36.02
N ILE A 218 7.69 13.68 36.98
CA ILE A 218 6.40 14.34 36.76
C ILE A 218 6.55 15.83 37.12
N PRO A 219 6.65 16.74 36.12
CA PRO A 219 7.03 18.14 36.35
C PRO A 219 6.08 18.98 37.22
N TRP A 220 4.89 18.45 37.55
CA TRP A 220 3.89 19.12 38.37
C TRP A 220 3.69 18.45 39.74
N GLN A 221 4.55 17.51 40.14
CA GLN A 221 4.46 16.86 41.44
C GLN A 221 4.87 17.78 42.59
N THR A 222 5.82 18.68 42.37
CA THR A 222 6.23 19.66 43.37
C THR A 222 5.75 21.06 43.00
N GLU A 223 5.44 21.86 44.03
CA GLU A 223 5.06 23.26 43.84
C GLU A 223 6.20 24.09 43.21
N GLU A 224 7.46 23.69 43.46
CA GLU A 224 8.65 24.34 42.90
C GLU A 224 8.80 24.04 41.41
N GLU A 225 8.73 22.78 40.98
CA GLU A 225 8.79 22.42 39.55
C GLU A 225 7.58 22.95 38.78
N MET A 226 6.40 22.95 39.41
CA MET A 226 5.19 23.50 38.81
C MET A 226 5.33 25.01 38.53
N LYS A 227 5.85 25.78 39.49
CA LYS A 227 6.13 27.20 39.31
C LYS A 227 7.24 27.44 38.28
N ASN A 228 8.32 26.65 38.31
CA ASN A 228 9.45 26.81 37.40
C ASN A 228 9.11 26.44 35.95
N THR A 229 8.17 25.52 35.74
CA THR A 229 7.85 24.99 34.40
C THR A 229 6.67 25.70 33.75
N TYR A 230 5.64 26.07 34.52
CA TYR A 230 4.33 26.45 33.95
C TYR A 230 3.85 27.86 34.32
N HIS A 231 4.51 28.57 35.24
CA HIS A 231 4.12 29.95 35.57
C HIS A 231 4.95 30.96 34.76
N GLU A 232 4.26 31.93 34.15
CA GLU A 232 4.84 33.08 33.44
C GLU A 232 5.09 34.27 34.38
#